data_AF-A0A978W4X8-F1
#
_entry.id   AF-A0A978W4X8-F1
#
_cell.length_a   1.000
_cell.length_b   1.000
_cell.length_c   1.000
_cell.angle_alpha   90.00
_cell.angle_beta   90.00
_cell.angle_gamma   90.00
#
_symmetry.space_group_name_H-M   'P 1'
#
loop_
_entity.id
_entity.type
_entity.pdbx_description
1 polymer ?
#
loop_
_entity_poly.entity_id
_entity_poly.type
_entity_poly.pdbx_seq_one_letter_code
_entity_poly.pdbx_strand_id
1 'polypeptide(L)'
;MKTEVSIPIYQVIDLQTQLGYFKNVSRVLRKELGDAKAEALLSRAVYLFSVGTNDYAFPFETNSSVLYTYSVEQYVGQEIYEVGGRKFGFPNLGPIECAPFSRTMVPAGENKCFEPFTPYVELHNIEISKLFQELQNHLKGVKYSILDFRAVGQDLINYPSKYGFKEGKVACCGSGPYSVIFFFFYKKIFPVTPSRTWKDAALFGPLKNHVALFIFGDSLFDAGNNNYINTTLKANYKPYGETFFHYPTGRFSDGRLIPDFIAEYAKLPLIPPYLQPGIDHQLTNGVNFASSGAGALVETRQGLVSYIYIAYTWYRFLGFFFCPFMYNG
;
A
#
# COMPACT_ATOMS: atom_id res chain seq x y z
N MET A 1 -39.65 -19.18 2.74
CA MET A 1 -38.34 -19.01 2.09
C MET A 1 -37.42 -18.28 3.07
N LYS A 2 -36.47 -18.99 3.69
CA LYS A 2 -35.39 -18.34 4.44
C LYS A 2 -34.39 -17.87 3.37
N THR A 3 -34.25 -16.57 3.19
CA THR A 3 -33.15 -15.99 2.41
C THR A 3 -31.85 -16.37 3.11
N GLU A 4 -31.03 -17.20 2.47
CA GLU A 4 -29.64 -17.42 2.87
C GLU A 4 -28.92 -16.07 2.80
N VAL A 5 -28.59 -15.51 3.96
CA VAL A 5 -27.72 -14.35 4.07
C VAL A 5 -26.31 -14.86 3.82
N SER A 6 -25.76 -14.60 2.63
CA SER A 6 -24.37 -14.92 2.31
C SER A 6 -23.44 -14.18 3.28
N ILE A 7 -22.68 -14.92 4.08
CA ILE A 7 -21.66 -14.36 4.98
C ILE A 7 -20.57 -13.73 4.10
N PRO A 8 -20.21 -12.44 4.27
CA PRO A 8 -19.13 -11.84 3.51
C PRO A 8 -17.83 -12.57 3.81
N ILE A 9 -17.17 -13.07 2.76
CA ILE A 9 -15.88 -13.76 2.86
C ILE A 9 -14.79 -12.69 2.85
N TYR A 10 -13.92 -12.72 3.86
CA TYR A 10 -12.81 -11.78 4.02
C TYR A 10 -11.48 -12.50 3.77
N GLN A 11 -11.22 -12.80 2.50
CA GLN A 11 -9.89 -13.25 2.10
C GLN A 11 -8.96 -12.03 1.97
N VAL A 12 -7.78 -12.14 2.57
CA VAL A 12 -6.70 -11.15 2.49
C VAL A 12 -5.43 -11.88 2.03
N ILE A 13 -4.63 -11.26 1.17
CA ILE A 13 -3.32 -11.78 0.78
C ILE A 13 -2.30 -11.12 1.70
N ASP A 14 -1.99 -11.77 2.83
CA ASP A 14 -1.00 -11.30 3.79
C ASP A 14 0.41 -11.20 3.17
N LEU A 15 1.30 -10.44 3.83
CA LEU A 15 2.64 -10.18 3.32
C LEU A 15 3.47 -11.47 3.09
N GLN A 16 3.28 -12.51 3.90
CA GLN A 16 3.98 -13.79 3.72
C GLN A 16 3.51 -14.50 2.44
N THR A 17 2.21 -14.47 2.16
CA THR A 17 1.65 -14.98 0.90
C THR A 17 2.18 -14.18 -0.29
N GLN A 18 2.29 -12.85 -0.18
CA GLN A 18 2.89 -12.01 -1.22
C GLN A 18 4.36 -12.37 -1.48
N LEU A 19 5.15 -12.65 -0.44
CA LEU A 19 6.51 -13.16 -0.58
C LEU A 19 6.56 -14.54 -1.27
N GLY A 20 5.59 -15.41 -0.97
CA GLY A 20 5.42 -16.68 -1.68
C GLY A 20 5.22 -16.49 -3.19
N TYR A 21 4.40 -15.52 -3.58
CA TYR A 21 4.21 -15.14 -4.99
C TYR A 21 5.49 -14.61 -5.62
N PHE A 22 6.25 -13.77 -4.92
CA PHE A 22 7.55 -13.31 -5.41
C PHE A 22 8.54 -14.45 -5.59
N LYS A 23 8.59 -15.43 -4.67
CA LYS A 23 9.43 -16.63 -4.84
C LYS A 23 9.00 -17.49 -6.04
N ASN A 24 7.71 -17.49 -6.40
CA ASN A 24 7.25 -18.10 -7.65
C ASN A 24 7.79 -17.32 -8.86
N VAL A 25 7.63 -16.01 -8.87
CA VAL A 25 8.10 -15.13 -9.96
C VAL A 25 9.61 -15.25 -10.15
N SER A 26 10.39 -15.30 -9.08
CA SER A 26 11.85 -15.46 -9.18
C SER A 26 12.24 -16.79 -9.81
N ARG A 27 11.51 -17.88 -9.52
CA ARG A 27 11.70 -19.19 -10.19
C ARG A 27 11.36 -19.13 -11.68
N VAL A 28 10.26 -18.46 -12.05
CA VAL A 28 9.89 -18.29 -13.46
C VAL A 28 10.95 -17.47 -14.20
N LEU A 29 11.39 -16.34 -13.64
CA LEU A 29 12.45 -15.51 -14.22
C LEU A 29 13.76 -16.29 -14.42
N ARG A 30 14.15 -17.13 -13.45
CA ARG A 30 15.33 -18.00 -13.59
C ARG A 30 15.17 -19.03 -14.70
N LYS A 31 13.98 -19.63 -14.84
CA LYS A 31 13.67 -20.57 -15.92
C LYS A 31 13.70 -19.92 -17.30
N GLU A 32 13.19 -18.71 -17.44
CA GLU A 32 13.07 -18.02 -18.73
C GLU A 32 14.35 -17.30 -19.17
N LEU A 33 15.06 -16.66 -18.23
CA LEU A 33 16.24 -15.85 -18.54
C LEU A 33 17.56 -16.62 -18.35
N GLY A 34 17.54 -17.70 -17.59
CA GLY A 34 18.72 -18.36 -17.03
C GLY A 34 19.23 -17.65 -15.76
N ASP A 35 19.91 -18.41 -14.89
CA ASP A 35 20.28 -17.96 -13.54
C ASP A 35 21.09 -16.67 -13.51
N ALA A 36 22.11 -16.54 -14.37
CA ALA A 36 22.97 -15.36 -14.37
C ALA A 36 22.22 -14.06 -14.73
N LYS A 37 21.30 -14.13 -15.71
CA LYS A 37 20.50 -12.96 -16.13
C LYS A 37 19.41 -12.64 -15.11
N ALA A 38 18.76 -13.67 -14.56
CA ALA A 38 17.76 -13.49 -13.51
C ALA A 38 18.39 -12.89 -12.24
N GLU A 39 19.55 -13.37 -11.81
CA GLU A 39 20.29 -12.81 -10.67
C GLU A 39 20.63 -11.33 -10.90
N ALA A 40 21.13 -10.98 -12.09
CA ALA A 40 21.43 -9.61 -12.43
C ALA A 40 20.17 -8.71 -12.49
N LEU A 41 19.02 -9.26 -12.88
CA LEU A 41 17.74 -8.54 -12.87
C LEU A 41 17.27 -8.30 -11.43
N LEU A 42 17.19 -9.36 -10.62
CA LEU A 42 16.74 -9.31 -9.22
C LEU A 42 17.64 -8.40 -8.37
N SER A 43 18.96 -8.47 -8.56
CA SER A 43 19.91 -7.61 -7.86
C SER A 43 19.78 -6.12 -8.20
N ARG A 44 19.39 -5.79 -9.44
CA ARG A 44 19.19 -4.40 -9.88
C ARG A 44 17.79 -3.87 -9.58
N ALA A 45 16.81 -4.76 -9.38
CA ALA A 45 15.42 -4.43 -9.13
C ALA A 45 15.24 -3.60 -7.85
N VAL A 46 14.13 -2.89 -7.78
CA VAL A 46 13.68 -2.15 -6.60
C VAL A 46 12.45 -2.85 -6.02
N TYR A 47 12.45 -3.01 -4.70
CA TYR A 47 11.42 -3.69 -3.93
C TYR A 47 10.68 -2.66 -3.07
N LEU A 48 9.43 -2.39 -3.41
CA LEU A 48 8.58 -1.41 -2.71
C LEU A 48 7.65 -2.13 -1.74
N PHE A 49 7.45 -1.54 -0.57
CA PHE A 49 6.60 -2.09 0.49
C PHE A 49 5.65 -1.02 1.02
N SER A 50 4.46 -1.40 1.46
CA SER A 50 3.53 -0.56 2.24
C SER A 50 2.76 -1.44 3.21
N VAL A 51 3.10 -1.42 4.50
CA VAL A 51 2.48 -2.28 5.51
C VAL A 51 2.39 -1.58 6.87
N GLY A 52 1.68 -2.16 7.83
CA GLY A 52 1.55 -1.66 9.19
C GLY A 52 0.19 -0.99 9.46
N THR A 53 -0.40 -0.28 8.50
CA THR A 53 -1.67 0.45 8.68
C THR A 53 -2.78 -0.46 9.21
N ASN A 54 -2.98 -1.62 8.58
CA ASN A 54 -4.02 -2.56 8.98
C ASN A 54 -3.70 -3.23 10.32
N ASP A 55 -2.42 -3.51 10.61
CA ASP A 55 -1.98 -4.16 11.84
C ASP A 55 -2.26 -3.29 13.07
N TYR A 56 -2.05 -1.97 12.97
CA TYR A 56 -2.32 -1.03 14.06
C TYR A 56 -3.79 -0.59 14.17
N ALA A 57 -4.52 -0.56 13.06
CA ALA A 57 -5.94 -0.20 13.07
C ALA A 57 -6.83 -1.33 13.59
N PHE A 58 -6.51 -2.59 13.25
CA PHE A 58 -7.36 -3.74 13.51
C PHE A 58 -7.73 -3.98 15.00
N PRO A 59 -6.83 -3.80 15.99
CA PRO A 59 -7.20 -3.95 17.39
C PRO A 59 -8.28 -2.95 17.84
N PHE A 60 -8.22 -1.72 17.33
CA PHE A 60 -9.20 -0.67 17.62
C PHE A 60 -10.54 -0.91 16.91
N GLU A 61 -10.52 -1.59 15.76
CA GLU A 61 -11.72 -1.98 15.00
C GLU A 61 -12.49 -3.12 15.68
N THR A 62 -11.78 -4.03 16.32
CA THR A 62 -12.34 -5.27 16.88
C THR A 62 -12.49 -5.23 18.40
N ASN A 63 -12.10 -4.12 19.04
CA ASN A 63 -11.96 -3.99 20.48
C ASN A 63 -11.12 -5.13 21.08
N SER A 64 -10.10 -5.56 20.34
CA SER A 64 -9.18 -6.61 20.73
C SER A 64 -8.08 -6.03 21.61
N SER A 65 -7.77 -6.72 22.70
CA SER A 65 -6.65 -6.38 23.59
C SER A 65 -5.29 -6.83 23.02
N VAL A 66 -5.27 -7.56 21.91
CA VAL A 66 -4.04 -8.07 21.30
C VAL A 66 -3.41 -6.94 20.48
N LEU A 67 -2.53 -6.19 21.13
CA LEU A 67 -1.56 -5.34 20.46
C LEU A 67 -0.36 -6.22 20.11
N TYR A 68 -0.24 -6.58 18.85
CA TYR A 68 0.87 -7.40 18.37
C TYR A 68 2.18 -6.60 18.47
N THR A 69 3.05 -7.03 19.37
CA THR A 69 4.41 -6.49 19.53
C THR A 69 5.38 -7.32 18.68
N TYR A 70 5.37 -7.27 17.34
CA TYR A 70 6.35 -8.04 16.56
C TYR A 70 6.84 -7.40 15.26
N SER A 71 8.12 -7.68 14.98
CA SER A 71 9.02 -7.19 13.92
C SER A 71 8.88 -7.95 12.61
N VAL A 72 7.68 -7.92 12.00
CA VAL A 72 7.46 -8.62 10.72
C VAL A 72 8.42 -8.14 9.62
N GLU A 73 8.85 -6.88 9.66
CA GLU A 73 9.64 -6.32 8.57
C GLU A 73 11.05 -6.94 8.48
N GLN A 74 11.57 -7.51 9.57
CA GLN A 74 12.93 -8.08 9.60
C GLN A 74 13.06 -9.34 8.73
N TYR A 75 12.04 -10.20 8.73
CA TYR A 75 12.04 -11.43 7.93
C TYR A 75 11.88 -11.14 6.43
N VAL A 76 11.09 -10.13 6.09
CA VAL A 76 10.73 -9.80 4.70
C VAL A 76 11.93 -9.27 3.93
N GLY A 77 12.70 -8.35 4.53
CA GLY A 77 13.91 -7.82 3.90
C GLY A 77 14.98 -8.88 3.68
N GLN A 78 15.16 -9.77 4.65
CA GLN A 78 16.14 -10.85 4.59
C GLN A 78 15.78 -11.91 3.54
N GLU A 79 14.52 -12.34 3.46
CA GLU A 79 14.08 -13.31 2.45
C GLU A 79 14.24 -12.78 1.01
N ILE A 80 13.91 -11.50 0.77
CA ILE A 80 14.15 -10.89 -0.54
C ILE A 80 15.64 -10.80 -0.85
N TYR A 81 16.48 -10.52 0.15
CA TYR A 81 17.91 -10.49 -0.03
C TYR A 81 18.49 -11.85 -0.45
N GLU A 82 18.01 -12.94 0.15
CA GLU A 82 18.39 -14.31 -0.19
C GLU A 82 18.03 -14.69 -1.63
N VAL A 83 16.94 -14.14 -2.17
CA VAL A 83 16.52 -14.35 -3.57
C VAL A 83 17.34 -13.50 -4.56
N GLY A 84 18.14 -12.55 -4.08
CA GLY A 84 19.02 -11.70 -4.87
C GLY A 84 18.73 -10.20 -4.76
N GLY A 85 17.67 -9.81 -4.05
CA GLY A 85 17.26 -8.41 -3.94
C GLY A 85 18.25 -7.56 -3.13
N ARG A 86 18.43 -6.30 -3.55
CA ARG A 86 19.40 -5.38 -2.90
C ARG A 86 18.86 -4.00 -2.60
N LYS A 87 17.70 -3.61 -3.13
CA LYS A 87 17.25 -2.21 -3.11
C LYS A 87 15.83 -2.07 -2.64
N PHE A 88 15.62 -1.45 -1.50
CA PHE A 88 14.34 -1.42 -0.82
C PHE A 88 13.77 0.01 -0.77
N GLY A 89 12.47 0.17 -0.99
CA GLY A 89 11.78 1.45 -0.85
C GLY A 89 10.56 1.28 0.04
N PHE A 90 10.42 2.16 1.02
CA PHE A 90 9.36 2.05 2.03
C PHE A 90 8.80 3.45 2.37
N PRO A 91 7.51 3.74 2.15
CA PRO A 91 6.87 4.85 2.83
C PRO A 91 6.71 4.49 4.30
N ASN A 92 7.24 5.31 5.20
CA ASN A 92 6.94 5.16 6.61
C ASN A 92 5.41 5.21 6.84
N LEU A 93 4.95 4.79 8.01
CA LEU A 93 3.52 4.81 8.30
C LEU A 93 3.01 6.25 8.26
N GLY A 94 1.98 6.46 7.44
CA GLY A 94 1.36 7.76 7.22
C GLY A 94 0.64 8.29 8.46
N PRO A 95 0.01 9.48 8.38
CA PRO A 95 -0.73 10.06 9.50
C PRO A 95 -2.10 9.37 9.64
N ILE A 96 -2.09 8.07 9.99
CA ILE A 96 -3.27 7.23 10.13
C ILE A 96 -4.25 7.83 11.15
N GLU A 97 -3.75 8.47 12.21
CA GLU A 97 -4.55 9.18 13.21
C GLU A 97 -5.42 10.29 12.61
N CYS A 98 -4.99 10.89 11.50
CA CYS A 98 -5.68 11.98 10.84
C CYS A 98 -6.49 11.54 9.62
N ALA A 99 -6.52 10.25 9.30
CA ALA A 99 -7.33 9.69 8.23
C ALA A 99 -8.83 9.89 8.50
N PRO A 100 -9.68 9.99 7.45
CA PRO A 100 -11.12 10.17 7.62
C PRO A 100 -11.78 9.12 8.53
N PHE A 101 -11.33 7.85 8.45
CA PHE A 101 -11.81 6.78 9.33
C PHE A 101 -11.54 7.08 10.81
N SER A 102 -10.31 7.43 11.16
CA SER A 102 -9.89 7.74 12.53
C SER A 102 -10.65 8.93 13.10
N ARG A 103 -11.00 9.92 12.28
CA ARG A 103 -11.85 11.06 12.68
C ARG A 103 -13.27 10.66 13.08
N THR A 104 -13.74 9.47 12.71
CA THR A 104 -15.03 8.93 13.18
C THR A 104 -14.96 8.33 14.58
N MET A 105 -13.75 8.10 15.11
CA MET A 105 -13.52 7.55 16.46
C MET A 105 -13.43 8.63 17.55
N VAL A 106 -13.34 9.89 17.15
CA VAL A 106 -13.45 11.04 18.07
C VAL A 106 -14.90 11.52 18.17
N PRO A 107 -15.31 12.18 19.27
CA PRO A 107 -16.64 12.74 19.39
C PRO A 107 -17.01 13.64 18.20
N ALA A 108 -18.28 13.55 17.79
CA ALA A 108 -18.78 14.26 16.61
C ALA A 108 -18.59 15.78 16.75
N GLY A 109 -18.16 16.45 15.68
CA GLY A 109 -17.96 17.90 15.62
C GLY A 109 -16.56 18.38 15.98
N GLU A 110 -15.68 17.54 16.52
CA GLU A 110 -14.33 17.98 16.91
C GLU A 110 -13.35 18.11 15.72
N ASN A 111 -13.58 17.40 14.61
CA ASN A 111 -12.68 17.35 13.44
C ASN A 111 -11.19 17.19 13.81
N LYS A 112 -10.93 16.41 14.86
CA LYS A 112 -9.60 16.10 15.39
C LYS A 112 -9.12 14.75 14.88
N CYS A 113 -7.80 14.59 14.90
CA CYS A 113 -7.17 13.28 14.70
C CYS A 113 -7.41 12.39 15.92
N PHE A 114 -7.37 11.09 15.72
CA PHE A 114 -7.50 10.09 16.79
C PHE A 114 -6.13 9.84 17.43
N GLU A 115 -5.80 10.66 18.42
CA GLU A 115 -4.51 10.62 19.14
C GLU A 115 -4.05 9.23 19.63
N PRO A 116 -4.93 8.28 19.99
CA PRO A 116 -4.47 6.94 20.38
C PRO A 116 -3.67 6.19 19.30
N PHE A 117 -3.75 6.57 18.02
CA PHE A 117 -2.90 5.98 16.98
C PHE A 117 -1.46 6.54 16.96
N THR A 118 -1.23 7.74 17.50
CA THR A 118 0.07 8.45 17.39
C THR A 118 1.26 7.61 17.90
N PRO A 119 1.22 6.96 19.09
CA PRO A 119 2.35 6.17 19.59
C PRO A 119 2.74 5.00 18.68
N TYR A 120 1.76 4.38 18.01
CA TYR A 120 2.00 3.26 17.09
C TYR A 120 2.69 3.72 15.82
N VAL A 121 2.29 4.88 15.29
CA VAL A 121 2.94 5.46 14.11
C VAL A 121 4.36 5.87 14.40
N GLU A 122 4.59 6.52 15.54
CA GLU A 122 5.94 6.91 15.96
C GLU A 122 6.85 5.69 16.14
N LEU A 123 6.36 4.66 16.83
CA LEU A 123 7.10 3.43 17.05
C LEU A 123 7.42 2.73 15.72
N HIS A 124 6.42 2.53 14.85
CA HIS A 124 6.63 1.90 13.54
C HIS A 124 7.70 2.64 12.72
N ASN A 125 7.63 3.97 12.68
CA ASN A 125 8.55 4.79 11.91
C ASN A 125 9.98 4.76 12.47
N ILE A 126 10.14 4.61 13.77
CA ILE A 126 11.44 4.40 14.42
C ILE A 126 11.99 3.01 14.09
N GLU A 127 11.19 1.96 14.29
CA GLU A 127 11.64 0.57 14.14
C GLU A 127 11.96 0.22 12.69
N ILE A 128 11.18 0.70 11.71
CA ILE A 128 11.48 0.47 10.29
C ILE A 128 12.79 1.14 9.87
N SER A 129 13.09 2.32 10.42
CA SER A 129 14.35 3.02 10.17
C SER A 129 15.53 2.26 10.75
N LYS A 130 15.42 1.76 11.99
CA LYS A 130 16.47 0.95 12.62
C LYS A 130 16.71 -0.34 11.85
N LEU A 131 15.63 -1.04 11.47
CA LEU A 131 15.72 -2.27 10.72
C LEU A 131 16.51 -2.10 9.42
N PHE A 132 16.17 -1.10 8.60
CA PHE A 132 16.87 -0.90 7.34
C PHE A 132 18.33 -0.44 7.53
N GLN A 133 18.64 0.29 8.60
CA GLN A 133 20.02 0.59 9.00
C GLN A 133 20.79 -0.69 9.35
N GLU A 134 20.19 -1.58 10.14
CA GLU A 134 20.78 -2.88 10.50
C GLU A 134 21.00 -3.75 9.26
N LEU A 135 19.98 -3.90 8.40
CA LEU A 135 20.10 -4.66 7.15
C LEU A 135 21.22 -4.10 6.27
N GLN A 136 21.35 -2.78 6.14
CA GLN A 136 22.44 -2.19 5.37
C GLN A 136 23.83 -2.43 5.98
N ASN A 137 23.93 -2.43 7.31
CA ASN A 137 25.20 -2.68 8.01
C ASN A 137 25.63 -4.16 7.93
N HIS A 138 24.68 -5.09 7.94
CA HIS A 138 24.95 -6.54 7.96
C HIS A 138 24.99 -7.19 6.58
N LEU A 139 24.27 -6.64 5.60
CA LEU A 139 24.10 -7.26 4.29
C LEU A 139 24.75 -6.44 3.18
N LYS A 140 25.70 -7.07 2.48
CA LYS A 140 26.51 -6.40 1.47
C LYS A 140 25.66 -5.91 0.29
N GLY A 141 25.82 -4.63 -0.04
CA GLY A 141 25.22 -4.02 -1.22
C GLY A 141 23.75 -3.64 -1.04
N VAL A 142 23.19 -3.76 0.17
CA VAL A 142 21.85 -3.28 0.48
C VAL A 142 21.78 -1.76 0.41
N LYS A 143 20.79 -1.26 -0.32
CA LYS A 143 20.39 0.14 -0.38
C LYS A 143 18.92 0.22 0.01
N TYR A 144 18.56 1.27 0.72
CA TYR A 144 17.15 1.52 1.02
C TYR A 144 16.86 3.02 0.93
N SER A 145 15.59 3.35 0.76
CA SER A 145 15.07 4.72 0.88
C SER A 145 13.75 4.67 1.64
N ILE A 146 13.59 5.59 2.59
CA ILE A 146 12.36 5.75 3.35
C ILE A 146 11.70 7.07 2.93
N LEU A 147 10.48 7.01 2.43
CA LEU A 147 9.66 8.19 2.21
C LEU A 147 9.01 8.56 3.54
N ASP A 148 9.17 9.82 3.97
CA ASP A 148 8.44 10.38 5.09
C ASP A 148 6.98 10.68 4.70
N PHE A 149 6.20 9.62 4.56
CA PHE A 149 4.80 9.66 4.21
C PHE A 149 3.93 10.23 5.32
N ARG A 150 4.34 10.13 6.59
CA ARG A 150 3.71 10.86 7.71
C ARG A 150 3.72 12.37 7.46
N ALA A 151 4.89 12.95 7.20
CA ALA A 151 5.02 14.38 6.95
C ALA A 151 4.31 14.81 5.65
N VAL A 152 4.50 14.06 4.56
CA VAL A 152 3.85 14.37 3.27
C VAL A 152 2.32 14.27 3.38
N GLY A 153 1.81 13.23 4.03
CA GLY A 153 0.39 13.04 4.28
C GLY A 153 -0.19 14.16 5.13
N GLN A 154 0.53 14.58 6.18
CA GLN A 154 0.07 15.66 7.07
C GLN A 154 0.04 17.01 6.35
N ASP A 155 1.05 17.30 5.52
CA ASP A 155 1.09 18.51 4.71
C ASP A 155 -0.05 18.55 3.68
N LEU A 156 -0.36 17.40 3.06
CA LEU A 156 -1.52 17.28 2.16
C LEU A 156 -2.85 17.51 2.89
N ILE A 157 -3.01 16.91 4.08
CA ILE A 157 -4.21 17.07 4.92
C ILE A 157 -4.45 18.53 5.29
N ASN A 158 -3.38 19.22 5.69
CA ASN A 158 -3.46 20.58 6.19
C ASN A 158 -3.47 21.64 5.08
N TYR A 159 -2.83 21.37 3.95
CA TYR A 159 -2.67 22.29 2.83
C TYR A 159 -3.05 21.64 1.49
N PRO A 160 -4.29 21.14 1.33
CA PRO A 160 -4.72 20.43 0.13
C PRO A 160 -4.56 21.26 -1.15
N SER A 161 -4.77 22.58 -1.06
CA SER A 161 -4.70 23.51 -2.21
C SER A 161 -3.31 23.61 -2.82
N LYS A 162 -2.25 23.45 -2.02
CA LYS A 162 -0.85 23.37 -2.50
C LYS A 162 -0.65 22.23 -3.49
N TYR A 163 -1.42 21.16 -3.33
CA TYR A 163 -1.40 19.96 -4.15
C TYR A 163 -2.57 19.88 -5.14
N GLY A 164 -3.33 20.97 -5.29
CA GLY A 164 -4.45 21.05 -6.23
C GLY A 164 -5.75 20.39 -5.74
N PHE A 165 -5.87 20.08 -4.45
CA PHE A 165 -7.10 19.58 -3.82
C PHE A 165 -7.84 20.72 -3.11
N LYS A 166 -9.18 20.68 -3.05
CA LYS A 166 -9.95 21.60 -2.17
C LYS A 166 -10.15 21.04 -0.75
N GLU A 167 -10.05 19.74 -0.55
CA GLU A 167 -10.33 19.09 0.75
C GLU A 167 -9.27 18.03 1.08
N GLY A 168 -8.88 17.99 2.35
CA GLY A 168 -7.80 17.16 2.88
C GLY A 168 -8.14 16.47 4.20
N LYS A 169 -9.39 16.49 4.65
CA LYS A 169 -9.85 15.90 5.94
C LYS A 169 -11.09 15.03 5.80
N VAL A 170 -11.81 15.14 4.69
CA VAL A 170 -13.06 14.41 4.42
C VAL A 170 -12.85 13.44 3.25
N ALA A 171 -13.44 12.24 3.32
CA ALA A 171 -13.43 11.28 2.22
C ALA A 171 -14.51 11.58 1.16
N CYS A 172 -14.36 11.09 -0.08
CA CYS A 172 -15.29 11.45 -1.17
C CYS A 172 -16.69 10.87 -1.00
N CYS A 173 -16.77 9.62 -0.56
CA CYS A 173 -17.96 8.80 -0.67
C CYS A 173 -18.15 7.99 0.61
N GLY A 174 -19.38 7.53 0.87
CA GLY A 174 -19.77 6.91 2.13
C GLY A 174 -20.81 7.74 2.89
N SER A 175 -21.14 7.30 4.11
CA SER A 175 -22.19 7.90 4.94
C SER A 175 -21.66 8.40 6.28
N GLY A 176 -21.95 9.66 6.65
CA GLY A 176 -21.57 10.29 7.91
C GLY A 176 -20.87 11.65 7.73
N PRO A 177 -20.50 12.35 8.81
CA PRO A 177 -19.86 13.68 8.72
C PRO A 177 -18.46 13.65 8.07
N TYR A 178 -17.85 12.46 7.96
CA TYR A 178 -16.56 12.23 7.29
C TYR A 178 -16.66 11.16 6.19
N SER A 179 -17.88 10.93 5.67
CA SER A 179 -18.30 9.91 4.69
C SER A 179 -17.17 9.07 4.09
N VAL A 180 -17.17 7.78 4.46
CA VAL A 180 -16.06 6.83 4.31
C VAL A 180 -16.23 5.89 3.10
N ILE A 181 -15.32 6.04 2.12
CA ILE A 181 -14.83 5.13 1.05
C ILE A 181 -13.73 5.94 0.28
N PHE A 182 -12.59 5.27 0.03
CA PHE A 182 -11.24 5.79 -0.30
C PHE A 182 -11.10 6.64 -1.56
N PHE A 183 -10.09 7.54 -1.55
CA PHE A 183 -9.47 8.03 -2.77
C PHE A 183 -7.99 8.43 -2.61
N PHE A 184 -7.25 8.51 -3.71
CA PHE A 184 -5.99 9.26 -3.77
C PHE A 184 -5.92 9.88 -5.16
N PHE A 185 -5.36 11.10 -5.24
CA PHE A 185 -4.66 11.56 -6.44
C PHE A 185 -3.21 11.83 -6.10
N TYR A 186 -2.35 11.60 -7.07
CA TYR A 186 -0.95 12.02 -7.00
C TYR A 186 -0.60 13.00 -8.14
N LYS A 187 -1.59 13.51 -8.87
CA LYS A 187 -1.36 14.34 -10.08
C LYS A 187 -0.54 15.61 -9.83
N LYS A 188 -0.46 16.07 -8.57
CA LYS A 188 0.32 17.26 -8.17
C LYS A 188 1.14 17.12 -6.88
N ILE A 189 1.14 15.96 -6.22
CA ILE A 189 1.97 15.71 -5.01
C ILE A 189 3.45 15.60 -5.39
N PHE A 190 3.71 15.07 -6.58
CA PHE A 190 5.02 15.06 -7.20
C PHE A 190 5.01 16.09 -8.33
N PRO A 191 5.33 17.37 -8.07
CA PRO A 191 5.67 18.26 -9.18
C PRO A 191 6.77 17.56 -9.99
N VAL A 192 6.74 17.75 -11.31
CA VAL A 192 7.62 17.17 -12.34
C VAL A 192 9.10 17.56 -12.16
N THR A 193 9.47 18.06 -10.97
CA THR A 193 10.81 18.33 -10.51
C THR A 193 11.18 17.34 -9.37
N PRO A 194 12.21 16.50 -9.54
CA PRO A 194 12.67 15.52 -8.54
C PRO A 194 13.40 16.17 -7.36
N SER A 195 12.77 17.15 -6.71
CA SER A 195 13.37 17.89 -5.60
C SER A 195 12.35 18.12 -4.49
N ARG A 196 12.16 17.11 -3.63
CA ARG A 196 12.23 17.23 -2.15
C ARG A 196 11.75 16.00 -1.36
N THR A 197 11.01 15.06 -1.93
CA THR A 197 10.41 13.95 -1.15
C THR A 197 10.99 12.56 -1.42
N TRP A 198 11.50 12.28 -2.62
CA TRP A 198 12.38 11.14 -2.88
C TRP A 198 13.73 11.67 -3.35
N LYS A 199 14.75 11.65 -2.48
CA LYS A 199 16.11 12.09 -2.83
C LYS A 199 16.87 11.06 -3.68
N ASP A 200 16.34 9.85 -3.85
CA ASP A 200 17.20 8.72 -4.18
C ASP A 200 17.02 8.21 -5.61
N ALA A 201 17.42 9.03 -6.59
CA ALA A 201 17.97 8.52 -7.84
C ALA A 201 19.05 7.44 -7.58
N ALA A 202 19.67 7.46 -6.39
CA ALA A 202 20.58 6.46 -5.86
C ALA A 202 20.01 5.01 -5.78
N LEU A 203 18.69 4.83 -5.60
CA LEU A 203 18.06 3.50 -5.65
C LEU A 203 18.07 2.96 -7.09
N PHE A 204 17.58 3.74 -8.04
CA PHE A 204 17.53 3.29 -9.44
C PHE A 204 18.92 3.17 -10.07
N GLY A 205 19.91 3.93 -9.57
CA GLY A 205 21.23 4.00 -10.19
C GLY A 205 21.15 4.66 -11.57
N PRO A 206 22.14 4.47 -12.44
CA PRO A 206 22.07 4.99 -13.80
C PRO A 206 20.91 4.32 -14.56
N LEU A 207 19.91 5.12 -14.99
CA LEU A 207 18.76 4.69 -15.82
C LEU A 207 19.15 4.09 -17.20
N LYS A 208 20.45 3.93 -17.48
CA LYS A 208 20.96 3.31 -18.71
C LYS A 208 20.70 1.80 -18.76
N ASN A 209 20.38 1.18 -17.61
CA ASN A 209 20.11 -0.25 -17.49
C ASN A 209 18.64 -0.48 -17.13
N HIS A 210 18.07 -1.55 -17.70
CA HIS A 210 16.74 -2.03 -17.32
C HIS A 210 16.67 -2.33 -15.81
N VAL A 211 15.60 -1.87 -15.16
CA VAL A 211 15.29 -2.07 -13.73
C VAL A 211 13.89 -2.67 -13.63
N ALA A 212 13.70 -3.65 -12.75
CA ALA A 212 12.37 -4.18 -12.43
C ALA A 212 11.84 -3.58 -11.13
N LEU A 213 10.51 -3.48 -11.00
CA LEU A 213 9.84 -2.97 -9.81
C LEU A 213 8.91 -4.04 -9.21
N PHE A 214 9.29 -4.61 -8.08
CA PHE A 214 8.45 -5.57 -7.34
C PHE A 214 7.77 -4.86 -6.16
N ILE A 215 6.45 -4.96 -6.08
CA ILE A 215 5.65 -4.13 -5.16
C ILE A 215 4.87 -5.05 -4.22
N PHE A 216 4.97 -4.79 -2.92
CA PHE A 216 4.33 -5.53 -1.84
C PHE A 216 3.57 -4.56 -0.96
N GLY A 217 2.57 -5.05 -0.25
CA GLY A 217 1.90 -4.30 0.79
C GLY A 217 0.39 -4.35 0.75
N ASP A 218 -0.20 -3.24 1.20
CA ASP A 218 -1.61 -3.07 1.48
C ASP A 218 -2.35 -2.27 0.38
N SER A 219 -3.52 -1.73 0.73
CA SER A 219 -4.39 -0.97 -0.16
C SER A 219 -3.73 0.26 -0.77
N LEU A 220 -2.68 0.82 -0.14
CA LEU A 220 -1.96 1.97 -0.71
C LEU A 220 -1.27 1.61 -2.03
N PHE A 221 -0.83 0.36 -2.16
CA PHE A 221 -0.07 -0.16 -3.30
C PHE A 221 -0.85 -1.18 -4.15
N ASP A 222 -2.06 -1.58 -3.76
CA ASP A 222 -2.86 -2.58 -4.48
C ASP A 222 -3.26 -2.11 -5.89
N ALA A 223 -2.69 -2.76 -6.91
CA ALA A 223 -2.96 -2.52 -8.32
C ALA A 223 -4.29 -3.14 -8.84
N GLY A 224 -5.02 -3.84 -7.98
CA GLY A 224 -6.26 -4.57 -8.29
C GLY A 224 -6.16 -6.08 -8.08
N ASN A 225 -5.21 -6.60 -7.29
CA ASN A 225 -5.11 -8.03 -6.98
C ASN A 225 -6.40 -8.55 -6.32
N ASN A 226 -7.04 -7.73 -5.49
CA ASN A 226 -8.26 -8.11 -4.79
C ASN A 226 -9.45 -8.39 -5.74
N ASN A 227 -9.40 -7.97 -7.01
CA ASN A 227 -10.43 -8.33 -7.98
C ASN A 227 -10.51 -9.84 -8.22
N TYR A 228 -9.39 -10.55 -8.06
CA TYR A 228 -9.22 -11.96 -8.41
C TYR A 228 -9.37 -12.92 -7.23
N ILE A 229 -9.67 -12.42 -6.02
CA ILE A 229 -9.93 -13.24 -4.82
C ILE A 229 -11.35 -13.01 -4.31
N ASN A 230 -11.84 -13.90 -3.43
CA ASN A 230 -13.16 -13.76 -2.84
C ASN A 230 -13.12 -12.87 -1.59
N THR A 231 -13.26 -11.56 -1.79
CA THR A 231 -13.18 -10.55 -0.74
C THR A 231 -14.12 -9.39 -0.99
N THR A 232 -14.54 -8.71 0.08
CA THR A 232 -15.26 -7.43 -0.01
C THR A 232 -14.32 -6.23 -0.14
N LEU A 233 -13.01 -6.42 0.07
CA LEU A 233 -11.97 -5.39 0.03
C LEU A 233 -11.55 -5.05 -1.41
N LYS A 234 -12.50 -4.73 -2.29
CA LYS A 234 -12.26 -4.40 -3.70
C LYS A 234 -12.56 -2.93 -3.98
N ALA A 235 -11.83 -2.33 -4.92
CA ALA A 235 -12.08 -0.98 -5.44
C ALA A 235 -12.48 -1.03 -6.93
N ASN A 236 -13.37 -1.96 -7.28
CA ASN A 236 -13.85 -2.21 -8.64
C ASN A 236 -15.22 -1.57 -8.94
N TYR A 237 -15.54 -0.48 -8.25
CA TYR A 237 -16.78 0.28 -8.42
C TYR A 237 -16.45 1.78 -8.48
N LYS A 238 -17.39 2.60 -8.96
CA LYS A 238 -17.20 4.06 -8.99
C LYS A 238 -17.17 4.63 -7.57
N PRO A 239 -16.40 5.70 -7.30
CA PRO A 239 -15.67 6.53 -8.29
C PRO A 239 -14.22 6.11 -8.61
N TYR A 240 -13.76 4.90 -8.26
CA TYR A 240 -12.37 4.51 -8.53
C TYR A 240 -12.02 4.47 -10.02
N GLY A 241 -10.82 4.94 -10.36
CA GLY A 241 -10.27 4.93 -11.72
C GLY A 241 -10.97 5.81 -12.76
N GLU A 242 -11.97 6.60 -12.38
CA GLU A 242 -12.75 7.50 -13.24
C GLU A 242 -11.88 8.53 -13.99
N THR A 243 -10.86 9.11 -13.36
CA THR A 243 -10.08 10.18 -13.99
C THR A 243 -8.96 9.67 -14.90
N PHE A 244 -8.19 8.66 -14.48
CA PHE A 244 -7.03 8.20 -15.25
C PHE A 244 -7.32 7.01 -16.16
N PHE A 245 -8.04 5.99 -15.66
CA PHE A 245 -8.36 4.80 -16.44
C PHE A 245 -9.74 4.91 -17.12
N HIS A 246 -10.59 5.83 -16.65
CA HIS A 246 -12.00 5.97 -17.04
C HIS A 246 -12.88 4.76 -16.69
N TYR A 247 -12.39 3.84 -15.87
CA TYR A 247 -13.12 2.73 -15.29
C TYR A 247 -12.45 2.21 -13.99
N PRO A 248 -13.19 1.55 -13.09
CA PRO A 248 -12.61 0.99 -11.87
C PRO A 248 -11.69 -0.19 -12.15
N THR A 249 -10.42 -0.07 -11.78
CA THR A 249 -9.41 -1.12 -11.97
C THR A 249 -9.18 -1.99 -10.74
N GLY A 250 -9.85 -1.73 -9.61
CA GLY A 250 -9.52 -2.36 -8.33
C GLY A 250 -8.47 -1.60 -7.51
N ARG A 251 -8.02 -0.44 -7.98
CA ARG A 251 -7.07 0.44 -7.27
C ARG A 251 -7.82 1.34 -6.31
N PHE A 252 -7.33 1.47 -5.08
CA PHE A 252 -7.90 2.36 -4.05
C PHE A 252 -7.51 3.84 -4.28
N SER A 253 -7.59 4.27 -5.53
CA SER A 253 -7.31 5.64 -5.99
C SER A 253 -8.16 5.96 -7.22
N ASP A 254 -8.25 7.23 -7.60
CA ASP A 254 -8.89 7.61 -8.86
C ASP A 254 -7.90 7.61 -10.05
N GLY A 255 -7.01 6.62 -10.04
CA GLY A 255 -6.00 6.48 -11.07
C GLY A 255 -4.72 5.85 -10.55
N ARG A 256 -3.68 6.67 -10.43
CA ARG A 256 -2.32 6.19 -10.15
C ARG A 256 -2.04 6.04 -8.65
N LEU A 257 -1.24 5.06 -8.29
CA LEU A 257 -0.70 4.76 -6.96
C LEU A 257 0.74 5.31 -6.84
N ILE A 258 1.30 5.40 -5.62
CA ILE A 258 2.71 5.81 -5.42
C ILE A 258 3.67 5.01 -6.32
N PRO A 259 3.57 3.66 -6.42
CA PRO A 259 4.46 2.88 -7.26
C PRO A 259 4.39 3.23 -8.75
N ASP A 260 3.27 3.77 -9.25
CA ASP A 260 3.13 4.12 -10.66
C ASP A 260 3.99 5.34 -11.03
N PHE A 261 4.15 6.30 -10.11
CA PHE A 261 5.05 7.45 -10.32
C PHE A 261 6.51 7.02 -10.30
N ILE A 262 6.82 6.03 -9.46
CA ILE A 262 8.14 5.43 -9.37
C ILE A 262 8.44 4.64 -10.66
N ALA A 263 7.47 3.88 -11.16
CA ALA A 263 7.57 3.19 -12.45
C ALA A 263 7.76 4.19 -13.60
N GLU A 264 6.97 5.26 -13.65
CA GLU A 264 7.10 6.33 -14.66
C GLU A 264 8.50 6.96 -14.64
N TYR A 265 9.01 7.30 -13.46
CA TYR A 265 10.37 7.83 -13.29
C TYR A 265 11.44 6.85 -13.80
N ALA A 266 11.23 5.55 -13.55
CA ALA A 266 12.09 4.48 -14.03
C ALA A 266 11.87 4.13 -15.52
N LYS A 267 10.97 4.83 -16.22
CA LYS A 267 10.56 4.56 -17.62
C LYS A 267 9.99 3.15 -17.81
N LEU A 268 9.31 2.64 -16.80
CA LEU A 268 8.60 1.36 -16.83
C LEU A 268 7.13 1.58 -17.17
N PRO A 269 6.46 0.57 -17.77
CA PRO A 269 5.01 0.57 -17.84
C PRO A 269 4.40 0.48 -16.43
N LEU A 270 3.09 0.67 -16.36
CA LEU A 270 2.35 0.34 -15.13
C LEU A 270 2.59 -1.11 -14.75
N ILE A 271 2.93 -1.34 -13.49
CA ILE A 271 3.23 -2.68 -13.00
C ILE A 271 1.92 -3.45 -12.78
N PRO A 272 1.74 -4.61 -13.42
CA PRO A 272 0.49 -5.35 -13.35
C PRO A 272 0.31 -6.05 -11.99
N PRO A 273 -0.95 -6.25 -11.53
CA PRO A 273 -1.24 -7.10 -10.39
C PRO A 273 -0.92 -8.56 -10.70
N TYR A 274 -0.26 -9.25 -9.77
CA TYR A 274 0.18 -10.65 -9.90
C TYR A 274 -0.95 -11.63 -10.28
N LEU A 275 -2.16 -11.41 -9.75
CA LEU A 275 -3.30 -12.30 -10.00
C LEU A 275 -4.02 -12.01 -11.33
N GLN A 276 -3.59 -11.02 -12.12
CA GLN A 276 -4.17 -10.77 -13.42
C GLN A 276 -3.82 -11.89 -14.42
N PRO A 277 -4.81 -12.46 -15.13
CA PRO A 277 -4.53 -13.46 -16.16
C PRO A 277 -3.66 -12.91 -17.29
N GLY A 278 -2.69 -13.72 -17.75
CA GLY A 278 -1.89 -13.42 -18.95
C GLY A 278 -0.66 -12.53 -18.75
N ILE A 279 -0.18 -12.37 -17.51
CA ILE A 279 1.00 -11.54 -17.21
C ILE A 279 2.34 -12.29 -17.31
N ASP A 280 2.33 -13.58 -17.66
CA ASP A 280 3.52 -14.46 -17.61
C ASP A 280 4.70 -13.91 -18.43
N HIS A 281 4.42 -13.22 -19.54
CA HIS A 281 5.45 -12.60 -20.39
C HIS A 281 5.92 -11.21 -19.95
N GLN A 282 5.35 -10.65 -18.87
CA GLN A 282 5.57 -9.26 -18.44
C GLN A 282 6.36 -9.15 -17.13
N LEU A 283 6.86 -10.27 -16.59
CA LEU A 283 7.52 -10.33 -15.28
C LEU A 283 8.87 -9.59 -15.21
N THR A 284 9.49 -9.32 -16.36
CA THR A 284 10.81 -8.67 -16.44
C THR A 284 10.78 -7.19 -16.04
N ASN A 285 9.64 -6.52 -16.15
CA ASN A 285 9.44 -5.14 -15.68
C ASN A 285 9.09 -5.08 -14.19
N GLY A 286 8.77 -6.23 -13.59
CA GLY A 286 8.30 -6.34 -12.22
C GLY A 286 6.81 -6.67 -12.12
N VAL A 287 6.35 -6.87 -10.88
CA VAL A 287 5.01 -7.37 -10.56
C VAL A 287 4.51 -6.73 -9.26
N ASN A 288 3.21 -6.47 -9.18
CA ASN A 288 2.57 -5.96 -7.98
C ASN A 288 1.83 -7.08 -7.24
N PHE A 289 2.28 -7.38 -6.03
CA PHE A 289 1.72 -8.39 -5.12
C PHE A 289 0.83 -7.78 -4.04
N ALA A 290 0.78 -6.44 -3.92
CA ALA A 290 0.06 -5.76 -2.86
C ALA A 290 -1.45 -6.04 -2.93
N SER A 291 -2.08 -6.10 -1.76
CA SER A 291 -3.48 -6.52 -1.59
C SER A 291 -4.15 -5.70 -0.50
N SER A 292 -5.31 -5.13 -0.80
CA SER A 292 -6.05 -4.36 0.18
C SER A 292 -6.43 -5.18 1.41
N GLY A 293 -6.20 -4.57 2.58
CA GLY A 293 -6.36 -5.17 3.89
C GLY A 293 -5.20 -6.04 4.36
N ALA A 294 -4.15 -6.21 3.55
CA ALA A 294 -2.96 -6.93 3.96
C ALA A 294 -2.33 -6.27 5.20
N GLY A 295 -2.10 -7.09 6.21
CA GLY A 295 -1.18 -6.76 7.29
C GLY A 295 0.20 -7.33 7.01
N ALA A 296 1.16 -6.84 7.78
CA ALA A 296 2.42 -7.53 7.94
C ALA A 296 2.18 -8.88 8.66
N LEU A 297 1.32 -8.87 9.69
CA LEU A 297 1.06 -10.06 10.50
C LEU A 297 0.15 -11.04 9.77
N VAL A 298 0.49 -12.32 9.88
CA VAL A 298 -0.30 -13.43 9.34
C VAL A 298 -1.68 -13.48 10.01
N GLU A 299 -1.75 -13.06 11.28
CA GLU A 299 -2.96 -13.00 12.08
C GLU A 299 -3.86 -11.80 11.73
N THR A 300 -3.34 -10.79 11.02
CA THR A 300 -4.14 -9.63 10.61
C THR A 300 -5.24 -10.11 9.68
N ARG A 301 -6.47 -10.16 10.23
CA ARG A 301 -7.72 -10.57 9.55
C ARG A 301 -7.78 -12.04 9.15
N GLN A 302 -6.98 -12.93 9.77
CA GLN A 302 -7.12 -14.37 9.58
C GLN A 302 -8.45 -14.89 10.13
N GLY A 303 -9.18 -15.68 9.32
CA GLY A 303 -10.31 -16.49 9.81
C GLY A 303 -11.60 -15.73 10.14
N LEU A 304 -11.91 -14.63 9.43
CA LEU A 304 -13.17 -13.91 9.58
C LEU A 304 -14.37 -14.73 9.06
N VAL A 305 -14.80 -15.71 9.85
CA VAL A 305 -16.11 -16.34 9.82
C VAL A 305 -16.72 -16.12 11.20
N SER A 306 -17.45 -15.02 11.41
CA SER A 306 -18.52 -14.98 12.45
C SER A 306 -19.38 -13.71 12.50
N TYR A 307 -20.69 -13.98 12.44
CA TYR A 307 -21.84 -13.34 13.09
C TYR A 307 -22.15 -11.85 12.89
N ILE A 308 -23.16 -11.60 12.03
CA ILE A 308 -24.43 -10.83 12.20
C ILE A 308 -24.44 -9.44 12.88
N TYR A 309 -23.48 -9.07 13.71
CA TYR A 309 -23.40 -7.73 14.33
C TYR A 309 -22.54 -6.71 13.56
N ILE A 310 -21.78 -7.17 12.56
CA ILE A 310 -20.81 -6.37 11.80
C ILE A 310 -21.47 -5.60 10.64
N ALA A 311 -22.66 -6.01 10.17
CA ALA A 311 -23.29 -5.41 8.99
C ALA A 311 -23.70 -3.92 9.16
N TYR A 312 -23.96 -3.45 10.38
CA TYR A 312 -24.45 -2.08 10.64
C TYR A 312 -23.33 -1.05 10.91
N THR A 313 -22.18 -1.48 11.41
CA THR A 313 -21.03 -0.60 11.69
C THR A 313 -20.03 -0.52 10.54
N TRP A 314 -20.03 -1.48 9.60
CA TRP A 314 -18.93 -1.67 8.64
C TRP A 314 -19.14 -1.09 7.24
N TYR A 315 -20.30 -0.50 6.93
CA TYR A 315 -20.41 0.41 5.78
C TYR A 315 -19.51 1.67 5.92
N ARG A 316 -18.83 1.85 7.07
CA ARG A 316 -17.91 2.94 7.40
C ARG A 316 -16.41 2.58 7.29
N PHE A 317 -16.09 1.39 6.80
CA PHE A 317 -14.83 0.69 7.10
C PHE A 317 -13.62 1.03 6.19
N LEU A 318 -13.82 1.68 5.05
CA LEU A 318 -12.82 1.66 3.98
C LEU A 318 -12.26 3.06 3.73
N GLY A 319 -11.54 3.61 4.72
CA GLY A 319 -11.26 5.04 4.81
C GLY A 319 -9.80 5.42 5.00
N PHE A 320 -8.94 5.12 4.02
CA PHE A 320 -7.59 5.69 4.01
C PHE A 320 -7.40 6.58 2.77
N PHE A 321 -7.64 7.87 3.00
CA PHE A 321 -7.18 9.05 2.24
C PHE A 321 -8.03 9.52 1.03
N PHE A 322 -7.62 10.67 0.45
CA PHE A 322 -8.38 11.82 -0.10
C PHE A 322 -8.97 11.82 -1.53
N CYS A 323 -10.01 12.65 -1.70
CA CYS A 323 -10.96 12.74 -2.82
C CYS A 323 -10.54 13.47 -4.14
N PRO A 324 -10.91 12.97 -5.35
CA PRO A 324 -10.90 13.61 -6.69
C PRO A 324 -11.62 14.93 -6.90
N PHE A 325 -12.85 15.06 -6.39
CA PHE A 325 -13.88 15.90 -7.04
C PHE A 325 -13.78 17.39 -6.68
N MET A 326 -12.57 17.80 -6.40
CA MET A 326 -12.26 19.06 -5.79
C MET A 326 -11.12 19.74 -6.54
N TYR A 327 -11.00 19.52 -7.85
CA TYR A 327 -10.22 20.40 -8.73
C TYR A 327 -11.04 21.66 -9.05
N ASN A 328 -10.40 22.83 -9.06
CA ASN A 328 -10.97 23.97 -9.77
C ASN A 328 -10.96 23.65 -11.26
N GLY A 329 -12.07 23.98 -11.94
CA GLY A 329 -12.21 23.84 -13.38
C GLY A 329 -11.12 24.56 -14.16
#